data_AF-A0A2D6LVM1-F1
#
_entry.id   AF-A0A2D6LVM1-F1
#
_cell.length_a   1.000
_cell.length_b   1.000
_cell.length_c   1.000
_cell.angle_alpha   90.00
_cell.angle_beta   90.00
_cell.angle_gamma   90.00
#
_symmetry.space_group_name_H-M   'P 1'
#
loop_
_entity.id
_entity.type
_entity.pdbx_description
1 polymer ?
#
loop_
_entity_poly.entity_id
_entity_poly.type
_entity_poly.pdbx_seq_one_letter_code
_entity_poly.pdbx_strand_id
1 'polypeptide(L)'
;MNKIELTDIEIEVLTVMNARLIYKPDHKKIETITRSGFPSDQRGNVKKAIKKLIKKRFIIWYNRSKNAISLNKEKYSEISEIVKS
;
A
#
# COMPACT_ATOMS: atom_id res chain seq x y z
N MET A 1 -18.31 -14.05 4.63
CA MET A 1 -17.16 -13.12 4.70
C MET A 1 -17.42 -12.00 3.71
N ASN A 2 -17.51 -10.74 4.15
CA ASN A 2 -17.60 -9.61 3.23
C ASN A 2 -16.28 -9.53 2.45
N LYS A 3 -16.31 -9.79 1.14
CA LYS A 3 -15.14 -9.56 0.27
C LYS A 3 -14.88 -8.06 0.27
N ILE A 4 -13.69 -7.65 0.73
CA ILE A 4 -13.28 -6.25 0.61
C ILE A 4 -12.96 -6.03 -0.87
N GLU A 5 -13.78 -5.23 -1.54
CA GLU A 5 -13.51 -4.86 -2.92
C GLU A 5 -12.30 -3.90 -2.99
N LEU A 6 -11.29 -4.29 -3.75
CA LEU A 6 -10.13 -3.48 -4.08
C LEU A 6 -10.17 -3.10 -5.56
N THR A 7 -9.79 -1.87 -5.87
CA THR A 7 -9.60 -1.44 -7.26
C THR A 7 -8.24 -1.91 -7.78
N ASP A 8 -8.04 -2.00 -9.09
CA ASP A 8 -6.77 -2.41 -9.71
C ASP A 8 -5.57 -1.61 -9.18
N ILE A 9 -5.70 -0.28 -9.07
CA ILE A 9 -4.62 0.57 -8.56
C ILE A 9 -4.33 0.34 -7.05
N GLU A 10 -5.31 -0.11 -6.28
CA GLU A 10 -5.08 -0.48 -4.87
C GLU A 10 -4.30 -1.80 -4.81
N ILE A 11 -4.62 -2.77 -5.67
CA ILE A 11 -3.91 -4.04 -5.79
C ILE A 11 -2.47 -3.79 -6.26
N GLU A 12 -2.27 -2.90 -7.23
CA GLU A 12 -0.95 -2.53 -7.74
C GLU A 12 -0.08 -1.88 -6.66
N VAL A 13 -0.65 -0.99 -5.83
CA VAL A 13 0.03 -0.41 -4.66
C VAL A 13 0.46 -1.50 -3.68
N LEU A 14 -0.42 -2.44 -3.35
CA LEU A 14 -0.07 -3.56 -2.47
C LEU A 14 1.03 -4.43 -3.08
N THR A 15 0.97 -4.68 -4.39
CA THR A 15 1.96 -5.45 -5.14
C THR A 15 3.34 -4.81 -5.07
N VAL A 16 3.45 -3.52 -5.38
CA VAL A 16 4.72 -2.77 -5.31
C VAL A 16 5.29 -2.76 -3.89
N MET A 17 4.45 -2.55 -2.88
CA MET A 17 4.91 -2.53 -1.50
C MET A 17 5.32 -3.93 -1.01
N ASN A 18 4.62 -4.98 -1.43
CA ASN A 18 4.93 -6.37 -1.07
C ASN A 18 6.24 -6.83 -1.70
N ALA A 19 6.43 -6.58 -3.01
CA ALA A 19 7.64 -6.92 -3.73
C ALA A 19 8.90 -6.24 -3.14
N ARG A 20 8.72 -5.08 -2.52
CA ARG A 20 9.79 -4.31 -1.86
C ARG A 20 9.93 -4.60 -0.37
N LEU A 21 9.17 -5.57 0.15
CA LEU A 21 9.17 -5.97 1.55
C LEU A 21 8.95 -4.80 2.52
N ILE A 22 8.06 -3.85 2.17
CA ILE A 22 7.77 -2.67 2.99
C ILE A 22 6.84 -3.06 4.16
N TYR A 23 7.33 -3.92 5.04
CA TYR A 23 6.71 -4.41 6.26
C TYR A 23 7.56 -3.96 7.44
N LYS A 24 6.95 -3.63 8.60
CA LYS A 24 7.70 -3.26 9.80
C LYS A 24 8.85 -4.27 10.06
N PRO A 25 10.10 -3.81 10.27
CA PRO A 25 10.48 -2.42 10.54
C PRO A 25 10.67 -1.53 9.30
N ASP A 26 10.68 -2.09 8.08
CA ASP A 26 10.80 -1.28 6.86
C ASP A 26 9.52 -0.46 6.61
N HIS A 27 9.75 0.75 6.14
CA HIS A 27 8.73 1.74 5.85
C HIS A 27 9.24 2.71 4.80
N LYS A 28 8.33 3.29 4.03
CA LYS A 28 8.68 4.30 3.03
C LYS A 28 7.75 5.50 3.15
N LYS A 29 8.24 6.68 2.77
CA LYS A 29 7.38 7.84 2.60
C LYS A 29 6.41 7.55 1.46
N ILE A 30 5.16 8.04 1.58
CA ILE A 30 4.16 7.95 0.50
C ILE A 30 4.75 8.46 -0.83
N GLU A 31 5.50 9.57 -0.77
CA GLU A 31 6.16 10.15 -1.94
C GLU A 31 7.13 9.17 -2.61
N THR A 32 7.93 8.44 -1.83
CA THR A 32 8.87 7.43 -2.35
C THR A 32 8.14 6.35 -3.11
N ILE A 33 7.04 5.82 -2.55
CA ILE A 33 6.20 4.80 -3.21
C ILE A 33 5.64 5.36 -4.53
N THR A 34 5.06 6.57 -4.49
CA THR A 34 4.45 7.18 -5.68
C THR A 34 5.46 7.54 -6.78
N ARG A 35 6.69 7.93 -6.43
CA ARG A 35 7.70 8.36 -7.41
C ARG A 35 8.47 7.22 -8.05
N SER A 36 8.79 6.20 -7.26
CA SER A 36 9.64 5.09 -7.69
C SER A 36 8.86 3.85 -8.10
N GLY A 37 7.55 3.80 -7.84
CA GLY A 37 6.70 2.66 -8.17
C GLY A 37 5.74 2.90 -9.33
N PHE A 38 5.50 4.16 -9.74
CA PHE A 38 4.40 4.49 -10.64
C PHE A 38 4.72 5.65 -11.61
N PRO A 39 4.15 5.64 -12.82
CA PRO A 39 4.19 6.75 -13.78
C PRO A 39 3.67 8.07 -13.21
N SER A 40 4.18 9.21 -13.72
CA SER A 40 3.89 10.54 -13.16
C SER A 40 2.42 10.95 -13.23
N ASP A 41 1.75 10.58 -14.31
CA ASP A 41 0.32 10.79 -14.58
C ASP A 41 -0.57 10.02 -13.59
N GLN A 42 -0.11 8.88 -13.06
CA GLN A 42 -0.88 8.08 -12.12
C GLN A 42 -0.70 8.49 -10.65
N ARG A 43 0.31 9.30 -10.31
CA ARG A 43 0.67 9.64 -8.92
C ARG A 43 -0.51 10.17 -8.08
N GLY A 44 -1.41 10.93 -8.70
CA GLY A 44 -2.62 11.44 -8.04
C GLY A 44 -3.56 10.31 -7.60
N ASN A 45 -3.79 9.34 -8.47
CA ASN A 45 -4.64 8.18 -8.20
C ASN A 45 -3.97 7.23 -7.20
N VAL A 46 -2.66 7.01 -7.30
CA VAL A 46 -1.88 6.21 -6.34
C VAL A 46 -1.98 6.79 -4.93
N LYS A 47 -1.84 8.12 -4.77
CA LYS A 47 -2.02 8.78 -3.47
C LYS A 47 -3.42 8.57 -2.89
N LYS A 48 -4.46 8.59 -3.73
CA LYS A 48 -5.85 8.30 -3.31
C LYS A 48 -5.99 6.83 -2.89
N ALA A 49 -5.43 5.90 -3.65
CA ALA A 49 -5.43 4.47 -3.36
C ALA A 49 -4.75 4.16 -2.01
N ILE A 50 -3.56 4.72 -1.76
CA ILE A 50 -2.87 4.59 -0.46
C ILE A 50 -3.76 5.05 0.70
N LYS A 51 -4.44 6.20 0.57
CA LYS A 51 -5.36 6.69 1.61
C LYS A 51 -6.54 5.74 1.85
N LYS A 52 -7.10 5.15 0.80
CA LYS A 52 -8.17 4.14 0.92
C LYS A 52 -7.67 2.87 1.58
N LEU A 53 -6.50 2.37 1.19
CA LEU A 53 -5.84 1.20 1.79
C LEU A 53 -5.52 1.39 3.28
N ILE A 54 -5.18 2.61 3.70
CA ILE A 54 -5.04 2.96 5.12
C ILE A 54 -6.38 2.84 5.86
N LYS A 55 -7.47 3.36 5.28
CA LYS A 55 -8.81 3.21 5.86
C LYS A 55 -9.24 1.73 5.95
N LYS A 56 -8.89 0.93 4.92
CA LYS A 56 -9.12 -0.53 4.87
C LYS A 56 -8.13 -1.34 5.73
N ARG A 57 -7.20 -0.68 6.43
CA ARG A 57 -6.16 -1.26 7.31
C ARG A 57 -5.13 -2.16 6.64
N PHE A 58 -5.02 -2.17 5.31
CA PHE A 58 -3.94 -2.91 4.61
C PHE A 58 -2.59 -2.18 4.70
N ILE A 59 -2.63 -0.85 4.79
CA ILE A 59 -1.46 0.00 5.02
C ILE A 59 -1.64 0.67 6.38
N ILE A 60 -0.55 0.79 7.13
CA ILE A 60 -0.52 1.48 8.41
C ILE A 60 0.47 2.64 8.39
N TRP A 61 0.21 3.63 9.23
CA TRP A 61 1.19 4.69 9.50
C TRP A 61 2.33 4.10 10.32
N TYR A 62 3.55 4.23 9.80
CA TYR A 62 4.76 4.03 10.59
C TYR A 62 5.08 5.31 11.38
N ASN A 63 5.10 6.45 10.67
CA ASN A 63 5.22 7.77 11.26
C ASN A 63 4.36 8.76 10.46
N ARG A 64 3.31 9.27 11.10
CA ARG A 64 2.32 10.14 10.45
C ARG A 64 2.88 11.52 10.09
N SER A 65 3.71 12.14 10.93
CA SER A 65 4.28 13.47 10.63
C SER A 65 5.25 13.43 9.46
N LYS A 66 5.93 12.30 9.25
CA LYS A 66 6.83 12.07 8.11
C LYS A 66 6.16 11.48 6.88
N ASN A 67 4.83 11.28 6.90
CA ASN A 67 4.08 10.55 5.88
C ASN A 67 4.69 9.18 5.53
N ALA A 68 5.22 8.49 6.54
CA ALA A 68 5.85 7.18 6.39
C ALA A 68 4.84 6.07 6.65
N ILE A 69 4.77 5.10 5.74
CA ILE A 69 3.82 4.01 5.75
C ILE A 69 4.52 2.66 5.56
N SER A 70 3.87 1.61 6.04
CA SER A 70 4.25 0.22 5.80
C SER A 70 2.98 -0.61 5.57
N LEU A 71 3.13 -1.77 4.95
CA LEU A 71 2.06 -2.76 4.92
C LEU A 71 1.76 -3.25 6.35
N ASN A 72 0.50 -3.61 6.57
CA ASN A 72 0.06 -4.15 7.84
C ASN A 72 0.48 -5.62 7.96
N LYS A 73 1.43 -5.90 8.85
CA LYS A 73 1.94 -7.25 9.10
C LYS A 73 0.84 -8.21 9.58
N GLU A 74 -0.18 -7.72 10.29
CA GLU A 74 -1.30 -8.55 10.76
C GLU A 74 -2.17 -9.07 9.60
N LYS A 75 -2.16 -8.38 8.46
CA LYS A 75 -2.90 -8.76 7.25
C LYS A 75 -1.99 -9.36 6.17
N TYR A 76 -0.78 -9.81 6.54
CA TYR A 76 0.22 -10.26 5.56
C TYR A 76 -0.28 -11.39 4.65
N SER A 77 -0.94 -12.40 5.22
CA SER A 77 -1.50 -13.52 4.44
C SER A 77 -2.57 -13.04 3.47
N GLU A 78 -3.50 -12.20 3.93
CA GLU A 78 -4.56 -11.60 3.10
C GLU A 78 -3.98 -10.76 1.95
N ILE A 79 -2.97 -9.92 2.24
CA ILE A 79 -2.27 -9.11 1.23
C ILE A 79 -1.55 -10.01 0.22
N SER A 80 -0.90 -11.07 0.69
CA SER A 80 -0.16 -12.01 -0.17
C SER A 80 -1.09 -12.80 -1.09
N GLU A 81 -2.28 -13.16 -0.64
CA GLU A 81 -3.31 -13.82 -1.46
C GLU A 81 -3.84 -12.86 -2.54
N ILE A 82 -4.13 -11.61 -2.18
CA ILE A 82 -4.57 -10.57 -3.11
C ILE A 82 -3.54 -10.32 -4.21
N VAL A 83 -2.26 -10.23 -3.85
CA VAL A 83 -1.18 -9.91 -4.80
C VAL A 83 -0.83 -11.09 -5.73
N LYS A 84 -1.17 -12.33 -5.35
CA LYS A 84 -0.94 -13.53 -6.17
C LYS A 84 -2.10 -13.88 -7.11
N SER A 85 -3.28 -13.30 -6.88
CA SER A 85 -4.50 -13.52 -7.66
C SER A 85 -4.47 -12.72 -8.95
#